data_AF-A0A955CJ30-F1
#
_entry.id   AF-A0A955CJ30-F1
#
_cell.length_a   1.000
_cell.length_b   1.000
_cell.length_c   1.000
_cell.angle_alpha   90.00
_cell.angle_beta   90.00
_cell.angle_gamma   90.00
#
_symmetry.space_group_name_H-M   'P 1'
#
loop_
_entity.id
_entity.type
_entity.pdbx_description
1 polymer ?
#
loop_
_entity_poly.entity_id
_entity_poly.type
_entity_poly.pdbx_seq_one_letter_code
_entity_poly.pdbx_strand_id
1 'polypeptide(L)'
;MDTVLELHEAITATQSKGIEFVGESTVEEAIHDATCQVCGDGIHQNAVLCRRCHTPHHQECWEYYGACSTYGCRETQYRIPHNRNAPRNPEIIAKPVIRSPEEIRQREEDKRKKGDRYRRREGRRRGRQ
;
A
#
# COMPACT_ATOMS: atom_id res chain seq x y z
N MET A 1 -51.01 4.60 3.12
CA MET A 1 -49.82 3.77 2.85
C MET A 1 -48.63 4.71 2.92
N ASP A 2 -48.14 4.96 4.13
CA ASP A 2 -47.16 6.00 4.42
C ASP A 2 -45.74 5.46 4.25
N THR A 3 -45.34 5.36 2.99
CA THR A 3 -44.04 4.83 2.53
C THR A 3 -42.83 5.51 3.17
N VAL A 4 -43.00 6.76 3.63
CA VAL A 4 -41.97 7.54 4.32
C VAL A 4 -41.68 6.97 5.71
N LEU A 5 -42.71 6.51 6.43
CA LEU A 5 -42.56 5.94 7.77
C LEU A 5 -41.90 4.57 7.69
N GLU A 6 -42.33 3.75 6.72
CA GLU A 6 -41.75 2.43 6.44
C GLU A 6 -40.25 2.53 6.07
N LEU A 7 -39.88 3.53 5.25
CA LEU A 7 -38.49 3.79 4.91
C LEU A 7 -37.67 4.25 6.12
N HIS A 8 -38.23 5.12 6.96
CA HIS A 8 -37.55 5.60 8.17
C HIS A 8 -37.24 4.45 9.13
N GLU A 9 -38.20 3.56 9.40
CA GLU A 9 -37.99 2.38 10.24
C GLU A 9 -36.88 1.47 9.70
N ALA A 10 -36.86 1.22 8.39
CA ALA A 10 -35.83 0.41 7.75
C ALA A 10 -34.42 1.02 7.85
N ILE A 11 -34.30 2.34 7.63
CA ILE A 11 -33.01 3.04 7.75
C ILE A 11 -32.53 3.01 9.21
N THR A 12 -33.38 3.33 10.17
CA THR A 12 -33.00 3.35 11.58
C THR A 12 -32.62 1.95 12.10
N ALA A 13 -33.32 0.89 11.66
CA ALA A 13 -33.00 -0.48 12.03
C ALA A 13 -31.61 -0.92 11.54
N THR A 14 -31.23 -0.53 10.31
CA THR A 14 -29.94 -0.89 9.71
C THR A 14 -28.77 -0.02 10.18
N GLN A 15 -29.03 1.17 10.72
CA GLN A 15 -28.00 2.13 11.16
C GLN A 15 -27.20 1.69 12.41
N SER A 16 -27.66 0.63 13.10
CA SER A 16 -27.07 0.14 14.34
C SER A 16 -25.84 -0.76 14.16
N LYS A 17 -25.53 -1.20 12.94
CA LYS A 17 -24.41 -2.10 12.67
C LYS A 17 -23.51 -1.47 11.60
N GLY A 18 -22.47 -0.78 12.04
CA GLY A 18 -21.43 -0.25 11.15
C GLY A 18 -20.76 -1.37 10.35
N ILE A 19 -20.14 -1.01 9.23
CA ILE A 19 -19.23 -1.92 8.54
C ILE A 19 -17.98 -2.08 9.39
N GLU A 20 -17.66 -3.32 9.76
CA GLU A 20 -16.37 -3.64 10.34
C GLU A 20 -15.36 -3.67 9.19
N PHE A 21 -14.42 -2.71 9.19
CA PHE A 21 -13.29 -2.77 8.28
C PHE A 21 -12.38 -3.92 8.75
N VAL A 22 -12.52 -5.09 8.13
CA VAL A 22 -11.67 -6.25 8.41
C VAL A 22 -10.28 -5.99 7.82
N GLY A 23 -9.40 -5.43 8.64
CA GLY A 23 -7.99 -5.19 8.32
C GLY A 23 -7.62 -3.72 8.12
N GLU A 24 -6.44 -3.34 8.60
CA GLU A 24 -5.77 -2.08 8.26
C GLU A 24 -5.14 -2.25 6.88
N SER A 25 -5.97 -2.37 5.84
CA SER A 25 -5.48 -2.52 4.46
C SER A 25 -4.79 -1.22 4.05
N THR A 26 -3.47 -1.28 3.97
CA THR A 26 -2.64 -0.16 3.54
C THR A 26 -2.89 0.12 2.05
N VAL A 27 -2.72 1.37 1.62
CA VAL A 27 -2.85 1.73 0.19
C VAL A 27 -1.83 0.94 -0.63
N GLU A 28 -0.70 0.57 -0.04
CA GLU A 28 0.32 -0.32 -0.60
C GLU A 28 -0.19 -1.72 -0.96
N GLU A 29 -1.10 -2.30 -0.17
CA GLU A 29 -1.67 -3.63 -0.44
C GLU A 29 -2.74 -3.59 -1.53
N ALA A 30 -3.50 -2.49 -1.63
CA ALA A 30 -4.51 -2.32 -2.67
C ALA A 30 -3.92 -1.99 -4.06
N ILE A 31 -2.71 -1.42 -4.11
CA ILE A 31 -1.99 -1.11 -5.36
C ILE A 31 -1.05 -2.25 -5.77
N HIS A 32 -0.74 -3.20 -4.89
CA HIS A 32 0.21 -4.28 -5.17
C HIS A 32 -0.18 -5.16 -6.38
N ASP A 33 -1.48 -5.25 -6.69
CA ASP A 33 -2.02 -6.01 -7.82
C ASP A 33 -2.53 -5.12 -8.97
N ALA A 34 -2.31 -3.80 -8.91
CA ALA A 34 -2.73 -2.90 -9.98
C ALA A 34 -1.85 -3.11 -11.23
N THR A 35 -2.46 -3.45 -12.36
CA THR A 35 -1.77 -3.65 -13.64
C THR A 35 -2.03 -2.48 -14.59
N CYS A 36 -0.96 -1.96 -15.18
CA CYS A 36 -1.07 -0.88 -16.16
C CYS A 36 -1.60 -1.44 -17.49
N GLN A 37 -2.73 -0.91 -17.95
CA GLN A 37 -3.36 -1.34 -19.21
C GLN A 37 -2.63 -0.85 -20.47
N VAL A 38 -1.47 -0.20 -20.33
CA VAL A 38 -0.63 0.26 -21.46
C VAL A 38 0.53 -0.71 -21.69
N CYS A 39 1.29 -1.06 -20.64
CA CYS A 39 2.43 -1.98 -20.75
C CYS A 39 2.14 -3.41 -20.28
N GLY A 40 1.08 -3.63 -19.48
CA GLY A 40 0.73 -4.93 -18.91
C GLY A 40 1.44 -5.25 -17.58
N ASP A 41 2.39 -4.43 -17.14
CA ASP A 41 3.16 -4.65 -15.92
C ASP A 41 2.45 -4.16 -14.65
N GLY A 42 2.88 -4.70 -13.51
CA GLY A 42 2.46 -4.26 -12.18
C GLY A 42 2.88 -2.82 -11.87
N ILE A 43 2.03 -2.09 -11.16
CA ILE A 43 2.26 -0.70 -10.76
C ILE A 43 2.75 -0.68 -9.33
N HIS A 44 4.07 -0.64 -9.16
CA HIS A 44 4.69 -0.62 -7.83
C HIS A 44 5.05 0.81 -7.35
N GLN A 45 5.27 1.75 -8.27
CA GLN A 45 5.74 3.11 -7.99
C GLN A 45 5.15 4.09 -9.01
N ASN A 46 5.09 5.38 -8.66
CA ASN A 46 4.65 6.47 -9.56
C ASN A 46 3.31 6.18 -10.26
N ALA A 47 2.37 5.62 -9.51
CA ALA A 47 1.03 5.36 -9.98
C ALA A 47 0.29 6.68 -10.25
N VAL A 48 -0.45 6.75 -11.33
CA VAL A 48 -1.43 7.81 -11.60
C VAL A 48 -2.79 7.18 -11.83
N LEU A 49 -3.84 7.81 -11.31
CA LEU A 49 -5.21 7.35 -11.47
C LEU A 49 -5.95 8.29 -12.42
N CYS A 50 -6.65 7.74 -13.41
CA CYS A 50 -7.55 8.52 -14.26
C CYS A 50 -8.58 9.26 -13.40
N ARG A 51 -8.84 10.55 -13.66
CA ARG A 51 -9.86 11.31 -12.90
C ARG A 51 -11.29 10.81 -13.12
N ARG A 52 -11.57 10.24 -14.29
CA ARG A 52 -12.91 9.80 -14.68
C ARG A 52 -13.22 8.37 -14.27
N CYS A 53 -12.36 7.42 -14.64
CA CYS A 53 -12.61 5.99 -14.42
C CYS A 53 -11.75 5.39 -13.30
N HIS A 54 -10.82 6.15 -12.72
CA HIS A 54 -9.90 5.69 -11.67
C HIS A 54 -8.97 4.53 -12.07
N THR A 55 -8.93 4.15 -13.35
CA THR A 55 -7.97 3.15 -13.85
C THR A 55 -6.54 3.58 -13.51
N PRO A 56 -5.71 2.68 -12.95
CA PRO A 56 -4.34 2.96 -12.63
C PRO A 56 -3.43 2.83 -13.86
N HIS A 57 -2.49 3.75 -13.98
CA HIS A 57 -1.43 3.75 -14.99
C HIS A 57 -0.10 4.09 -14.32
N HIS A 58 1.02 3.69 -14.92
CA HIS A 58 2.30 4.32 -14.58
C HIS A 58 2.30 5.77 -15.09
N GLN A 59 2.96 6.66 -14.36
CA GLN A 59 3.15 8.04 -14.81
C GLN A 59 3.75 8.12 -16.21
N GLU A 60 4.79 7.33 -16.49
CA GLU A 60 5.47 7.30 -17.79
C GLU A 60 4.53 6.81 -18.90
N CYS A 61 3.72 5.79 -18.64
CA CYS A 61 2.73 5.29 -19.60
C CYS A 61 1.62 6.32 -19.88
N TRP A 62 1.25 7.12 -18.87
CA TRP A 62 0.31 8.21 -19.06
C TRP A 62 0.88 9.32 -19.93
N GLU A 63 2.14 9.71 -19.69
CA GLU A 63 2.85 10.72 -20.49
C GLU A 63 3.05 10.24 -21.94
N TYR A 64 3.36 8.97 -22.14
CA TYR A 64 3.50 8.35 -23.46
C TYR A 64 2.17 8.29 -24.24
N TYR A 65 1.10 7.82 -23.61
CA TYR A 65 -0.20 7.68 -24.29
C TYR A 65 -0.98 9.00 -24.38
N GLY A 66 -0.73 9.94 -23.46
CA GLY A 66 -1.34 11.27 -23.39
C GLY A 66 -2.78 11.30 -22.85
N ALA A 67 -3.38 10.14 -22.58
CA ALA A 67 -4.75 10.00 -22.08
C ALA A 67 -4.95 8.64 -21.39
N CYS A 68 -6.13 8.42 -20.81
CA CYS A 68 -6.51 7.12 -20.29
C CYS A 68 -6.68 6.11 -21.44
N SER A 69 -5.97 4.99 -21.38
CA SER A 69 -6.04 3.89 -22.36
C SER A 69 -7.30 3.00 -22.20
N THR A 70 -8.10 3.21 -21.16
CA THR A 70 -9.36 2.48 -20.98
C THR A 70 -10.33 2.81 -22.11
N TYR A 71 -10.87 1.76 -22.74
CA TYR A 71 -11.83 1.89 -23.84
C TYR A 71 -12.98 2.84 -23.47
N GLY A 72 -13.22 3.86 -24.29
CA GLY A 72 -14.31 4.83 -24.11
C GLY A 72 -14.06 5.94 -23.08
N CYS A 73 -12.96 5.91 -22.31
CA CYS A 73 -12.69 6.93 -21.30
C CYS A 73 -12.09 8.21 -21.91
N ARG A 74 -10.91 8.10 -22.54
CA ARG A 74 -10.14 9.19 -23.19
C ARG A 74 -9.90 10.43 -22.32
N GLU A 75 -10.05 10.33 -21.00
CA GLU A 75 -9.73 11.40 -20.07
C GLU A 75 -8.24 11.76 -20.14
N THR A 76 -7.93 13.06 -20.12
CA THR A 76 -6.55 13.58 -20.23
C THR A 76 -6.02 14.09 -18.89
N GLN A 77 -6.86 14.13 -17.86
CA GLN A 77 -6.47 14.46 -16.50
C GLN A 77 -6.31 13.22 -15.61
N TYR A 78 -5.28 13.26 -14.76
CA TYR A 78 -5.05 12.25 -13.73
C TYR A 78 -4.98 12.87 -12.33
N ARG A 79 -4.95 12.01 -11.32
CA ARG A 79 -4.61 12.35 -9.94
C ARG A 79 -3.53 11.39 -9.44
N ILE A 80 -2.63 11.90 -8.61
CA ILE A 80 -1.63 11.08 -7.95
C ILE A 80 -2.28 10.51 -6.67
N PRO A 81 -2.34 9.18 -6.49
CA PRO A 81 -2.80 8.59 -5.25
C PRO A 81 -1.83 8.99 -4.14
N HIS A 82 -2.29 9.84 -3.22
CA HIS A 82 -1.51 10.20 -2.04
C HIS A 82 -1.55 9.04 -1.06
N ASN A 83 -0.40 8.43 -0.80
CA ASN A 83 -0.24 7.58 0.37
C ASN A 83 -0.46 8.44 1.63
N ARG A 84 -1.56 8.20 2.36
CA ARG A 84 -1.87 8.93 3.60
C ARG A 84 -0.84 8.69 4.71
N ASN A 85 -0.09 7.59 4.61
CA ASN A 85 0.96 7.19 5.54
C ASN A 85 2.38 7.54 5.05
N ALA A 86 2.54 8.07 3.82
CA ALA A 86 3.84 8.54 3.38
C ALA A 86 4.27 9.75 4.24
N PRO A 87 5.53 9.79 4.71
CA PRO A 87 6.03 10.96 5.41
C PRO A 87 5.90 12.17 4.48
N ARG A 88 5.03 13.12 4.86
CA ARG A 88 4.73 14.34 4.08
C ARG A 88 5.91 15.31 3.96
N ASN A 89 7.07 14.99 4.53
CA ASN A 89 8.25 15.83 4.52
C ASN A 89 9.24 15.40 3.42
N PRO A 90 9.46 16.23 2.38
CA PRO A 90 10.42 15.93 1.30
C PRO A 90 11.87 15.74 1.78
N GLU A 91 12.27 16.27 2.95
CA GLU A 91 13.60 16.02 3.52
C GLU A 91 13.79 14.56 4.00
N ILE A 92 12.72 13.85 4.32
CA ILE A 92 12.77 12.45 4.80
C ILE A 92 12.91 11.48 3.62
N ILE A 93 12.38 11.84 2.44
CA ILE A 93 12.41 11.01 1.22
C ILE A 93 13.79 11.06 0.56
N ALA A 94 14.44 12.23 0.54
CA ALA A 94 15.70 12.44 -0.17
C ALA A 94 16.96 12.10 0.65
N LYS A 95 16.84 11.86 1.97
CA LYS A 95 17.98 11.44 2.79
C LYS A 95 18.20 9.94 2.65
N PRO A 96 19.32 9.46 2.07
CA PRO A 96 19.71 8.08 2.26
C PRO A 96 19.78 7.82 3.77
N VAL A 97 19.28 6.66 4.23
CA VAL A 97 19.43 6.24 5.63
C VAL A 97 20.90 5.90 5.87
N ILE A 98 21.72 6.93 6.02
CA ILE A 98 23.13 6.84 6.38
C ILE A 98 23.15 6.54 7.88
N ARG A 99 23.28 5.25 8.21
CA ARG A 99 23.49 4.81 9.58
C ARG A 99 24.86 5.27 10.05
N SER A 100 24.96 5.73 11.29
CA SER A 100 26.23 6.11 11.87
C SER A 100 27.18 4.89 11.98
N PRO A 101 28.51 5.10 12.02
CA PRO A 101 29.47 4.02 12.25
C PRO A 101 29.18 3.20 13.51
N GLU A 102 28.61 3.82 14.55
CA GLU A 102 28.22 3.13 15.79
C GLU A 102 26.98 2.25 15.59
N GLU A 103 25.97 2.74 14.87
CA GLU A 103 24.76 1.97 14.55
C GLU A 103 25.07 0.77 13.66
N ILE A 104 26.02 0.91 12.74
CA ILE A 104 26.50 -0.19 11.90
C ILE A 104 27.15 -1.26 12.78
N ARG A 105 28.06 -0.86 13.68
CA ARG A 105 28.74 -1.78 14.62
C ARG A 105 27.76 -2.49 15.55
N GLN A 106 26.80 -1.76 16.12
CA GLN A 106 25.80 -2.32 17.01
C GLN A 106 24.97 -3.41 16.30
N ARG A 107 24.57 -3.13 15.05
CA ARG A 107 23.79 -4.08 14.25
C ARG A 107 24.57 -5.34 13.88
N GLU A 108 25.87 -5.21 13.62
CA GLU A 108 26.75 -6.37 13.40
C GLU A 108 26.90 -7.22 14.67
N GLU A 109 27.05 -6.58 15.82
CA GLU A 109 27.12 -7.26 17.10
C GLU A 109 25.80 -7.99 17.43
N ASP A 110 24.66 -7.35 17.18
CA ASP A 110 23.34 -7.96 17.38
C ASP A 110 23.12 -9.16 16.45
N LYS A 111 23.57 -9.09 15.19
CA LYS A 111 23.56 -10.24 14.28
C LYS A 111 24.43 -11.38 14.81
N ARG A 112 25.62 -11.07 15.32
CA ARG A 112 26.54 -12.07 15.91
C ARG A 112 25.89 -12.75 17.12
N LYS A 113 25.36 -11.96 18.06
CA LYS A 113 24.64 -12.45 19.24
C LYS A 113 23.43 -13.30 18.87
N LYS A 114 22.68 -12.95 17.82
CA LYS A 114 21.53 -13.71 17.34
C LYS A 114 21.95 -15.06 16.75
N GLY A 115 23.04 -15.11 15.98
CA GLY A 115 23.62 -16.35 15.45
C GLY A 115 24.11 -17.29 16.54
N ASP A 116 24.77 -16.77 17.56
CA ASP A 116 25.22 -17.57 18.71
C ASP A 116 24.04 -18.13 19.52
N ARG A 117 22.97 -17.34 19.67
CA ARG A 117 21.72 -17.79 20.29
C ARG A 117 21.09 -18.93 19.50
N TYR A 118 21.07 -18.83 18.18
CA TYR A 118 20.55 -19.87 17.28
C TYR A 118 21.35 -21.17 17.42
N ARG A 119 22.68 -21.10 17.36
CA ARG A 119 23.58 -22.27 17.48
C ARG A 119 23.45 -22.98 18.83
N ARG A 120 23.33 -22.23 19.94
CA ARG A 120 23.06 -22.83 21.27
C ARG A 120 21.71 -23.53 21.32
N ARG A 121 20.68 -22.96 20.68
CA ARG A 121 19.33 -23.55 20.63
C ARG A 121 19.32 -24.85 19.81
N GLU A 122 20.03 -24.90 18.69
CA GLU A 122 20.20 -26.12 17.89
C GLU A 122 20.99 -27.20 18.64
N GLY A 123 22.09 -26.84 19.31
CA GLY A 123 22.88 -27.79 20.11
C GLY A 123 22.07 -28.44 21.23
N ARG A 124 21.21 -27.67 21.92
CA ARG A 124 20.27 -28.20 22.92
C ARG A 124 19.19 -29.11 22.33
N ARG A 125 18.79 -28.91 21.06
CA ARG A 125 17.81 -29.79 20.38
C ARG A 125 18.44 -31.12 19.98
N ARG A 126 19.71 -31.14 19.56
CA ARG A 126 20.42 -32.37 19.16
C ARG A 126 20.87 -33.24 20.34
N GLY A 127 21.14 -32.67 21.52
CA GLY A 127 21.50 -33.42 22.73
C GLY A 127 20.31 -33.96 23.54
N ARG A 128 19.09 -33.91 23.00
CA ARG A 128 17.84 -34.41 23.61
C ARG A 128 17.20 -35.56 22.82
N GLN A 129 17.86 -36.04 21.76
CA GLN A 129 17.50 -37.26 21.01
C GLN A 129 18.37 -38.42 21.49
#